data_AF-Q8PRU5-F1
#
_entry.id   AF-Q8PRU5-F1
#
_cell.length_a   1.000
_cell.length_b   1.000
_cell.length_c   1.000
_cell.angle_alpha   90.00
_cell.angle_beta   90.00
_cell.angle_gamma   90.00
#
_symmetry.space_group_name_H-M   'P 1'
#
loop_
_entity.id
_entity.type
_entity.pdbx_description
1 polymer ?
#
loop_
_entity_poly.entity_id
_entity_poly.type
_entity_poly.pdbx_seq_one_letter_code
_entity_poly.pdbx_strand_id
1 'polypeptide(L)' 'MPAENDNYRPVVFDAKIRFYLENGKLRFEYIPAYYDFQPDKLTRTLSKDQYPPFVTKER' A
#
# COMPACT_ATOMS: atom_id res chain seq x y z
N MET A 1 4.61 -11.58 2.40
CA MET A 1 5.76 -11.01 3.12
C MET A 1 6.17 -11.98 4.20
N PRO A 2 7.46 -12.23 4.44
CA PRO A 2 7.86 -13.19 5.45
C PRO A 2 7.50 -12.60 6.81
N ALA A 3 6.58 -13.25 7.50
CA ALA A 3 6.41 -13.05 8.91
C ALA A 3 7.51 -13.82 9.62
N GLU A 4 8.38 -13.13 10.35
CA GLU A 4 9.23 -13.82 11.31
C GLU A 4 8.37 -14.37 12.47
N ASN A 5 8.68 -15.57 12.92
CA ASN A 5 8.06 -16.28 14.05
C ASN A 5 6.57 -16.63 13.91
N ASP A 6 6.17 -17.33 12.84
CA ASP A 6 4.82 -17.93 12.66
C ASP A 6 3.62 -16.97 12.85
N ASN A 7 3.88 -15.66 12.90
CA ASN A 7 2.87 -14.66 13.10
C ASN A 7 2.26 -14.29 11.76
N TYR A 8 1.15 -14.93 11.38
CA TYR A 8 0.31 -14.42 10.31
C TYR A 8 0.04 -12.93 10.55
N ARG A 9 0.70 -12.03 9.80
CA ARG A 9 0.33 -10.62 9.78
C ARG A 9 -0.85 -10.50 8.83
N PRO A 10 -2.06 -10.21 9.32
CA PRO A 10 -3.17 -9.91 8.44
C PRO A 10 -2.87 -8.54 7.82
N VAL A 11 -2.21 -8.54 6.68
CA VAL A 11 -1.93 -7.32 5.92
C VAL A 11 -3.20 -6.96 5.17
N VAL A 12 -3.85 -5.90 5.60
CA VAL A 12 -4.91 -5.28 4.80
C VAL A 12 -4.23 -4.44 3.73
N PHE A 13 -4.44 -4.80 2.47
CA PHE A 13 -3.99 -4.02 1.33
C PHE A 13 -4.99 -2.88 1.10
N ASP A 14 -4.61 -1.68 1.52
CA ASP A 14 -5.31 -0.45 1.16
C ASP A 14 -4.43 0.33 0.18
N ALA A 15 -5.02 1.14 -0.67
CA ALA A 15 -4.25 1.95 -1.61
C ALA A 15 -4.99 3.21 -2.03
N LYS A 16 -4.23 4.29 -2.14
CA LYS A 16 -4.69 5.51 -2.80
C LYS A 16 -4.26 5.48 -4.25
N ILE A 17 -5.23 5.61 -5.15
CA ILE A 17 -5.00 5.71 -6.58
C ILE A 17 -5.08 7.19 -6.99
N ARG A 18 -4.18 7.63 -7.87
CA ARG A 18 -4.23 8.97 -8.47
C ARG A 18 -4.06 8.90 -9.98
N PHE A 19 -4.79 9.77 -10.66
CA PHE A 19 -4.64 10.05 -12.08
C PHE A 19 -4.37 11.53 -12.26
N TYR A 20 -3.36 11.89 -13.03
CA TYR A 20 -3.08 13.29 -13.37
C TYR A 20 -2.35 13.39 -14.70
N LEU A 21 -2.37 14.57 -15.30
CA LEU A 21 -1.62 14.88 -16.50
C LEU A 21 -0.26 15.47 -16.12
N GLU A 22 0.80 14.95 -16.72
CA GLU A 22 2.14 15.50 -16.61
C GLU A 22 2.77 15.50 -18.00
N ASN A 23 3.23 16.66 -18.46
CA ASN A 23 3.82 16.84 -19.80
C ASN A 23 2.90 16.34 -20.95
N GLY A 24 1.59 16.57 -20.82
CA GLY A 24 0.60 16.16 -21.81
C GLY A 24 0.33 14.65 -21.88
N LYS A 25 0.87 13.86 -20.95
CA LYS A 25 0.64 12.42 -20.85
C LYS A 25 -0.09 12.06 -19.56
N LEU A 26 -0.98 11.07 -19.61
CA LEU A 26 -1.63 10.55 -18.41
C LEU A 26 -0.62 9.80 -17.54
N ARG A 27 -0.60 10.13 -16.25
CA ARG A 27 0.09 9.41 -15.19
C ARG A 27 -0.91 8.66 -14.34
N PHE A 28 -0.53 7.44 -13.98
CA PHE A 28 -1.21 6.62 -12.98
C PHE A 28 -0.24 6.39 -11.82
N GLU A 29 -0.70 6.68 -10.61
CA GLU A 29 0.00 6.36 -9.38
C GLU A 29 -0.84 5.44 -8.51
N TYR A 30 -0.20 4.38 -8.04
CA TYR A 30 -0.70 3.48 -7.02
C TYR A 30 0.15 3.65 -5.76
N ILE A 31 -0.44 4.19 -4.69
CA ILE A 31 0.22 4.45 -3.42
C ILE A 31 -0.30 3.43 -2.42
N PRO A 32 0.42 2.33 -2.19
CA PRO A 32 -0.02 1.32 -1.24
C PRO A 32 0.07 1.85 0.20
N ALA A 33 -0.92 1.51 1.02
CA ALA A 33 -0.89 1.69 2.46
C ALA A 33 -1.01 0.32 3.12
N TYR A 34 0.02 -0.03 3.88
CA TYR A 34 0.07 -1.29 4.62
C TYR A 34 -0.34 -1.05 6.06
N TYR A 35 -1.11 -1.99 6.61
CA TYR A 35 -1.54 -1.97 7.99
C TYR A 35 -1.16 -3.27 8.68
N ASP A 36 -0.66 -3.14 9.90
CA ASP A 36 -0.55 -4.25 10.83
C ASP A 36 -1.90 -4.41 11.54
N PHE A 37 -2.47 -5.60 11.51
CA PHE A 37 -3.76 -5.91 12.13
C PHE A 37 -3.58 -6.71 13.42
N GLN A 38 -4.26 -6.28 14.49
CA GLN A 38 -4.33 -7.00 15.76
C GLN A 38 -5.70 -7.69 15.88
N PRO A 39 -5.79 -9.01 15.63
CA PRO A 39 -7.08 -9.71 15.55
C PRO A 39 -7.86 -9.68 16.87
N ASP A 40 -7.19 -9.82 18.01
CA ASP A 40 -7.85 -9.83 19.34
C ASP A 40 -8.56 -8.52 19.67
N LYS A 41 -8.09 -7.41 19.10
CA LYS A 41 -8.65 -6.07 19.32
C LYS A 41 -9.45 -5.56 18.12
N LEU A 42 -9.46 -6.31 17.03
CA LEU A 42 -10.03 -5.91 15.73
C LEU A 42 -9.57 -4.51 15.29
N THR A 43 -8.33 -4.15 15.59
CA THR A 43 -7.75 -2.85 15.26
C THR A 43 -6.66 -2.97 14.21
N ARG A 44 -6.55 -1.94 13.37
CA ARG A 44 -5.47 -1.80 12.38
C ARG A 44 -4.63 -0.57 12.69
N THR A 45 -3.31 -0.70 12.57
CA THR A 45 -2.35 0.39 12.72
C THR A 45 -1.53 0.52 11.46
N LEU A 46 -1.19 1.76 11.05
CA LEU A 46 -0.37 1.98 9.87
C LEU A 46 0.98 1.28 10.07
N SER A 47 1.34 0.41 9.13
CA SER A 47 2.58 -0.35 9.22
C SER A 47 3.79 0.56 9.05
N LYS A 48 4.89 0.20 9.71
CA LYS A 48 6.20 0.84 9.49
C LYS A 48 6.75 0.53 8.10
N ASP A 49 6.34 -0.60 7.52
CA ASP A 49 6.77 -1.03 6.21
C ASP A 49 5.96 -0.28 5.14
N GLN A 50 6.52 0.84 4.67
CA GLN A 50 5.94 1.65 3.60
C GLN A 50 6.75 1.45 2.32
N TYR A 51 6.08 1.06 1.24
CA TYR A 51 6.72 0.91 -0.07
C TYR A 51 6.52 2.18 -0.90
N PRO A 52 7.46 2.50 -1.79
CA PRO A 52 7.30 3.63 -2.69
C PRO A 52 6.06 3.43 -3.59
N PRO A 53 5.44 4.53 -4.06
CA PRO A 53 4.36 4.46 -5.03
C PRO A 53 4.81 3.76 -6.33
N PHE A 54 3.92 2.96 -6.91
CA PHE A 54 4.09 2.50 -8.27
C PHE A 54 3.55 3.57 -9.23
N VAL A 55 4.39 4.02 -10.16
CA VAL A 55 4.04 5.09 -11.11
C VAL A 55 4.23 4.58 -12.53
N THR A 56 3.20 4.74 -13.37
CA THR A 56 3.29 4.49 -14.82
C THR A 56 2.79 5.70 -15.60
N LYS A 57 3.16 5.75 -16.88
CA LYS A 57 2.72 6.77 -17.83
C LYS A 57 2.12 6.13 -19.06
N GLU A 58 1.18 6.83 -19.65
CA GLU A 58 0.74 6.61 -21.01
C GLU A 58 1.95 6.60 -21.96
N ARG A 59 1.92 5.69 -22.93
CA ARG A 59 3.02 5.45 -23.86
C ARG A 59 3.15 6.59 -24.87
#